data_AF-A0A2V8AKD2-F1
#
_entry.id   AF-A0A2V8AKD2-F1
#
_cell.length_a   1.000
_cell.length_b   1.000
_cell.length_c   1.000
_cell.angle_alpha   90.00
_cell.angle_beta   90.00
_cell.angle_gamma   90.00
#
_symmetry.space_group_name_H-M   'P 1'
#
loop_
_entity.id
_entity.type
_entity.pdbx_description
1 polymer ?
#
loop_
_entity_poly.entity_id
_entity_poly.type
_entity_poly.pdbx_seq_one_letter_code
_entity_poly.pdbx_strand_id
1 'polypeptide(L)' 'MRDLLFGGDGSANFVAYDPSTGDPLWHAGLHATPSNAPITFMLDGRQFVVIGAGDSLYAFTLAR' A
#
# COMPACT_ATOMS: atom_id res chain seq x y z
N MET A 1 0.01 19.09 1.39
CA MET A 1 -0.05 17.64 1.62
C MET A 1 -0.82 17.05 0.45
N ARG A 2 -0.30 16.02 -0.21
CA ARG A 2 -1.09 15.24 -1.16
C ARG A 2 -1.61 14.02 -0.40
N ASP A 3 -2.91 13.87 -0.37
CA ASP A 3 -3.56 12.73 0.28
C ASP A 3 -3.43 11.50 -0.63
N LEU A 4 -3.28 10.31 -0.03
CA LEU A 4 -3.17 9.05 -0.75
C LEU A 4 -4.21 8.07 -0.18
N LEU A 5 -4.90 7.37 -1.08
CA LEU A 5 -5.72 6.21 -0.75
C LEU A 5 -4.93 4.94 -1.07
N PHE A 6 -4.77 4.05 -0.11
CA PHE A 6 -4.07 2.78 -0.30
C PHE A 6 -5.04 1.61 -0.36
N GLY A 7 -4.81 0.68 -1.28
CA GLY A 7 -5.65 -0.52 -1.43
C GLY A 7 -5.08 -1.54 -2.41
N GLY A 8 -5.76 -2.68 -2.51
CA GLY A 8 -5.51 -3.63 -3.59
C GLY A 8 -6.37 -3.34 -4.81
N ASP A 9 -5.89 -3.66 -6.01
CA ASP A 9 -6.62 -3.51 -7.28
C ASP A 9 -7.42 -4.76 -7.69
N GLY A 10 -7.41 -5.81 -6.86
CA GLY A 10 -8.01 -7.11 -7.16
C GLY A 10 -7.14 -8.03 -8.02
N SER A 11 -5.96 -7.58 -8.48
CA SER A 11 -5.06 -8.31 -9.39
C SER A 11 -3.62 -8.36 -8.85
N ALA A 12 -3.46 -8.82 -7.61
CA ALA A 12 -2.16 -8.96 -6.94
C ALA A 12 -1.28 -7.69 -6.93
N ASN A 13 -1.86 -6.49 -7.01
CA ASN A 13 -1.13 -5.25 -6.75
C ASN A 13 -1.56 -4.59 -5.44
N PHE A 14 -0.60 -3.94 -4.79
CA PHE A 14 -0.84 -2.89 -3.82
C PHE A 14 -0.67 -1.53 -4.50
N VAL A 15 -1.65 -0.65 -4.37
CA VAL A 15 -1.74 0.59 -5.16
C VAL A 15 -1.96 1.79 -4.24
N ALA A 16 -1.32 2.90 -4.59
CA ALA A 16 -1.63 4.22 -4.06
C ALA A 16 -2.41 5.01 -5.12
N TYR A 17 -3.58 5.52 -4.75
CA TYR A 17 -4.48 6.28 -5.61
C TYR A 17 -4.55 7.74 -5.20
N ASP A 18 -4.86 8.61 -6.16
CA ASP A 18 -5.42 9.92 -5.86
C ASP A 18 -6.83 9.74 -5.27
N PRO A 19 -7.12 10.20 -4.04
CA PRO A 19 -8.41 9.97 -3.41
C PRO A 19 -9.57 10.75 -4.04
N SER A 20 -9.29 11.78 -4.86
CA SER A 20 -10.31 12.61 -5.50
C SER A 20 -10.75 12.06 -6.87
N THR A 21 -9.84 11.43 -7.61
CA THR A 21 -10.12 10.89 -8.95
C THR A 21 -10.16 9.37 -9.02
N GLY A 22 -9.50 8.69 -8.07
CA GLY A 22 -9.27 7.25 -8.14
C GLY A 22 -8.13 6.85 -9.09
N ASP A 23 -7.38 7.81 -9.63
CA ASP A 23 -6.27 7.51 -10.53
C ASP A 23 -5.13 6.82 -9.79
N PRO A 24 -4.54 5.75 -10.33
CA PRO A 24 -3.38 5.10 -9.73
C PRO A 24 -2.15 6.01 -9.88
N LEU A 25 -1.49 6.32 -8.76
CA LEU A 25 -0.29 7.15 -8.70
C LEU A 25 0.98 6.31 -8.58
N TRP A 26 0.88 5.13 -7.97
CA TRP A 26 1.96 4.16 -7.79
C TRP A 26 1.40 2.78 -7.48
N HIS A 27 2.13 1.72 -7.84
CA HIS A 27 1.80 0.37 -7.40
C HIS A 27 3.05 -0.50 -7.21
N ALA A 28 2.87 -1.59 -6.45
CA ALA A 28 3.79 -2.71 -6.37
C ALA A 28 3.05 -4.02 -6.63
N GLY A 29 3.62 -4.86 -7.49
CA GLY A 29 3.19 -6.24 -7.67
C GLY A 29 3.53 -7.08 -6.44
N LEU A 30 2.56 -7.82 -5.95
CA LEU A 30 2.67 -8.79 -4.87
C LEU A 30 2.59 -10.21 -5.43
N HIS A 31 2.86 -11.22 -4.60
CA HIS A 31 2.74 -12.62 -5.04
C HIS A 31 1.30 -13.13 -5.09
N ALA A 32 0.37 -12.45 -4.40
CA ALA A 32 -1.04 -12.81 -4.28
C ALA A 32 -1.90 -11.55 -4.16
N THR A 33 -3.22 -11.69 -4.32
CA THR A 33 -4.17 -10.60 -4.04
C THR A 33 -4.12 -10.24 -2.56
N PRO A 34 -4.14 -8.94 -2.20
CA PRO A 34 -4.25 -8.52 -0.82
C PRO A 34 -5.42 -9.19 -0.08
N SER A 35 -5.15 -9.72 1.11
CA SER A 35 -6.11 -10.51 1.91
C SER A 35 -6.69 -9.71 3.09
N ASN A 36 -6.19 -8.50 3.35
CA ASN A 36 -6.66 -7.60 4.38
C ASN A 36 -6.55 -6.12 3.95
N ALA A 37 -7.08 -5.21 4.78
CA ALA A 37 -6.89 -3.79 4.60
C ALA A 37 -5.47 -3.35 4.98
N PRO A 38 -4.87 -2.38 4.28
CA PRO A 38 -3.59 -1.82 4.66
C PRO A 38 -3.67 -1.03 5.98
N ILE A 39 -2.58 -1.03 6.73
CA ILE A 39 -2.41 -0.22 7.95
C ILE A 39 -1.15 0.64 7.84
N THR A 40 -1.10 1.75 8.58
CA THR A 40 0.12 2.57 8.71
C THR A 40 0.47 2.83 10.17
N PHE A 41 1.78 2.91 10.46
CA PHE A 41 2.32 3.24 11.77
C PHE A 41 3.68 3.94 11.64
N MET A 42 4.13 4.56 12.73
CA MET A 42 5.47 5.15 12.86
C MET A 42 6.39 4.23 13.66
N LEU A 43 7.61 4.02 13.16
CA LEU A 43 8.68 3.32 13.88
C LEU A 43 10.00 4.04 13.60
N ASP A 44 10.72 4.43 14.66
CA ASP A 44 12.03 5.12 14.59
C ASP A 44 12.05 6.33 13.63
N GLY A 45 10.99 7.14 13.66
CA GLY A 45 10.86 8.33 12.82
C GLY A 45 10.56 8.05 11.35
N ARG A 46 10.26 6.80 10.98
CA ARG A 46 9.87 6.40 9.62
C ARG A 46 8.42 5.93 9.61
N GLN A 47 7.67 6.40 8.62
CA GLN A 47 6.32 5.90 8.36
C GLN A 47 6.41 4.59 7.57
N PHE A 48 5.65 3.60 8.02
CA PHE A 48 5.48 2.32 7.34
C PHE A 48 4.03 2.17 6.89
N VAL A 49 3.84 1.55 5.73
CA VAL A 49 2.56 1.07 5.26
C VAL A 49 2.67 -0.44 5.06
N VAL A 50 1.75 -1.20 5.67
CA VAL A 50 1.80 -2.66 5.72
C VAL A 50 0.52 -3.26 5.17
N ILE A 51 0.66 -4.32 4.39
CA ILE A 51 -0.45 -5.07 3.80
C ILE A 51 -0.10 -6.56 3.71
N GLY A 52 -1.08 -7.41 3.97
CA GLY A 52 -1.00 -8.86 3.79
C GLY A 52 -1.50 -9.25 2.39
N ALA A 53 -0.80 -10.18 1.76
CA ALA A 53 -1.24 -10.82 0.52
C ALA A 53 -0.90 -12.30 0.61
N GLY A 54 -1.90 -13.17 0.48
CA GLY A 54 -1.75 -14.58 0.82
C GLY A 54 -1.19 -14.76 2.24
N ASP A 55 -0.11 -15.54 2.34
CA ASP A 55 0.59 -15.83 3.60
C ASP A 55 1.84 -14.93 3.84
N SER A 56 2.04 -13.89 3.03
CA SER A 56 3.14 -12.93 3.24
C SER A 56 2.67 -11.55 3.68
N LEU A 57 3.51 -10.91 4.48
CA LEU A 57 3.34 -9.53 4.92
C LEU A 57 4.36 -8.64 4.22
N TYR A 58 3.89 -7.55 3.61
CA TYR A 58 4.72 -6.56 2.92
C TYR A 58 4.76 -5.26 3.71
N ALA A 59 5.93 -4.63 3.78
CA ALA A 59 6.13 -3.33 4.42
C ALA A 59 6.82 -2.36 3.47
N PHE A 60 6.21 -1.19 3.28
CA PHE A 60 6.70 -0.13 2.40
C PHE A 60 7.05 1.12 3.22
N THR A 61 8.07 1.83 2.78
CA THR A 61 8.47 3.13 3.31
C THR A 61 9.04 3.99 2.18
N LEU A 62 9.09 5.30 2.36
CA LEU A 62 9.75 6.18 1.40
C LEU A 62 11.26 5.95 1.44
N ALA A 63 11.86 5.80 0.24
CA ALA A 63 13.31 5.87 0.11
C ALA A 63 13.82 7.22 0.64
N ARG A 64 15.01 7.20 1.24
CA ARG A 64 15.68 8.43 1.69
C ARG A 64 16.25 9.19 0.50
#